data_AF-A0A961QNM7-F1
#
_entry.id   AF-A0A961QNM7-F1
#
_cell.length_a   1.000
_cell.length_b   1.000
_cell.length_c   1.000
_cell.angle_alpha   90.00
_cell.angle_beta   90.00
_cell.angle_gamma   90.00
#
_symmetry.space_group_name_H-M   'P 1'
#
loop_
_entity.id
_entity.type
_entity.pdbx_description
1 polymer ?
#
loop_
_entity_poly.entity_id
_entity_poly.type
_entity_poly.pdbx_seq_one_letter_code
_entity_poly.pdbx_strand_id
1 'polypeptide(L)'
;ELEGRGLMALPELEMPSLVLCDAAGGRFRMQVHARWEGWVAVVAGLLRAMADDYGALALIEMEEAGYGAAGIVHVTLHDARFAEGRRFDLTQPAAVH
;
A
#
# COMPACT_ATOMS: atom_id res chain seq x y z
N GLU A 1 12.95 -8.47 3.55
CA GLU A 1 13.45 -9.24 2.38
C GLU A 1 12.76 -8.83 1.06
N LEU A 2 12.61 -7.53 0.80
CA LEU A 2 11.99 -7.00 -0.44
C LEU A 2 12.83 -5.86 -1.04
N GLU A 3 13.48 -5.03 -0.22
CA GLU A 3 14.37 -3.96 -0.68
C GLU A 3 15.49 -4.47 -1.59
N GLY A 4 16.12 -5.61 -1.26
CA GLY A 4 17.21 -6.18 -2.05
C GLY A 4 16.79 -6.73 -3.43
N ARG A 5 15.52 -7.10 -3.63
CA ARG A 5 15.05 -7.66 -4.91
C ARG A 5 14.55 -6.61 -5.90
N GLY A 6 13.97 -5.50 -5.43
CA GLY A 6 13.50 -4.40 -6.29
C GLY A 6 14.64 -3.76 -7.09
N LEU A 7 15.78 -3.52 -6.43
CA LEU A 7 16.97 -2.91 -7.04
C LEU A 7 17.63 -3.80 -8.12
N MET A 8 17.45 -5.13 -8.07
CA MET A 8 17.99 -6.04 -9.08
C MET A 8 17.18 -6.06 -10.39
N ALA A 9 15.89 -5.70 -10.33
CA ALA A 9 15.00 -5.68 -11.50
C ALA A 9 15.00 -4.32 -12.21
N LEU A 10 15.19 -3.22 -11.47
CA LEU A 10 15.28 -1.84 -11.97
C LEU A 10 16.44 -1.14 -11.25
N PRO A 11 17.66 -1.18 -11.80
CA PRO A 11 18.87 -0.68 -11.14
C PRO A 11 18.88 0.84 -10.87
N GLU A 12 17.91 1.60 -11.42
CA GLU A 12 17.74 3.05 -11.21
C GLU A 12 16.46 3.39 -10.42
N LEU A 13 15.77 2.41 -9.84
CA LEU A 13 14.55 2.67 -9.06
C LEU A 13 14.90 3.29 -7.71
N GLU A 14 14.84 4.61 -7.62
CA GLU A 14 14.90 5.35 -6.37
C GLU A 14 13.58 5.19 -5.60
N MET A 15 13.60 4.37 -4.55
CA MET A 15 12.43 4.15 -3.69
C MET A 15 12.05 5.42 -2.91
N PRO A 16 10.75 5.69 -2.71
CA PRO A 16 10.31 6.85 -1.95
C PRO A 16 10.54 6.60 -0.45
N SER A 17 10.80 7.67 0.29
CA SER A 17 10.72 7.62 1.74
C SER A 17 9.26 7.76 2.18
N LEU A 18 8.79 6.79 2.96
CA LEU A 18 7.41 6.69 3.42
C LEU A 18 7.32 6.99 4.92
N VAL A 19 6.44 7.91 5.30
CA VAL A 19 6.19 8.25 6.70
C VAL A 19 4.71 8.10 7.00
N LEU A 20 4.37 7.22 7.94
CA LEU A 20 2.99 7.00 8.37
C LEU A 20 2.68 7.84 9.61
N CYS A 21 1.58 8.59 9.56
CA CYS A 21 1.04 9.34 10.68
C CYS A 21 -0.36 8.82 11.04
N ASP A 22 -0.59 8.53 12.32
CA ASP A 22 -1.90 8.19 12.85
C ASP A 22 -2.69 9.46 13.18
N ALA A 23 -3.89 9.59 12.60
CA ALA A 23 -4.82 10.71 12.82
C ALA A 23 -6.00 10.34 13.75
N ALA A 24 -5.89 9.20 14.43
CA ALA A 24 -6.88 8.56 15.30
C ALA A 24 -8.19 8.16 14.60
N GLY A 25 -8.86 7.15 15.17
CA GLY A 25 -10.14 6.66 14.67
C GLY A 25 -10.03 5.90 13.35
N GLY A 26 -8.96 5.11 13.19
CA GLY A 26 -8.73 4.30 11.98
C GLY A 26 -8.31 5.12 10.75
N ARG A 27 -7.91 6.39 10.94
CA ARG A 27 -7.46 7.27 9.87
C ARG A 27 -5.96 7.44 9.93
N PHE A 28 -5.32 7.30 8.78
CA PHE A 28 -3.88 7.39 8.63
C PHE A 28 -3.54 8.29 7.45
N ARG A 29 -2.36 8.90 7.53
CA ARG A 29 -1.76 9.66 6.43
C ARG A 29 -0.39 9.09 6.14
N MET A 30 -0.19 8.60 4.93
CA MET A 30 1.10 8.19 4.43
C MET A 30 1.70 9.32 3.61
N GLN A 31 2.78 9.94 4.12
CA GLN A 31 3.55 10.91 3.37
C GLN A 31 4.54 10.18 2.46
N VAL A 32 4.52 10.53 1.18
CA VAL A 32 5.34 9.94 0.12
C VAL A 32 6.34 11.00 -0.33
N HIS A 33 7.59 10.84 0.10
CA HIS A 33 8.69 11.70 -0.28
C HIS A 33 9.46 11.02 -1.40
N ALA A 34 9.34 11.54 -2.61
CA ALA A 34 9.96 10.96 -3.77
C ALA A 34 10.56 12.04 -4.65
N ARG A 35 11.63 11.69 -5.37
CA ARG A 35 12.23 12.57 -6.36
C ARG A 35 11.35 12.72 -7.61
N TRP A 36 10.61 11.66 -7.95
CA TRP A 36 9.84 11.55 -9.20
C TRP A 36 8.34 11.50 -8.89
N GLU A 37 7.53 12.03 -9.80
CA GLU A 37 6.08 11.99 -9.69
C GLU A 37 5.53 10.56 -9.85
N GLY A 38 4.30 10.32 -9.39
CA GLY A 38 3.59 9.05 -9.56
C GLY A 38 3.77 8.03 -8.42
N TRP A 39 4.72 8.24 -7.51
CA TRP A 39 4.87 7.37 -6.33
C TRP A 39 3.65 7.36 -5.41
N VAL A 40 2.89 8.46 -5.34
CA VAL A 40 1.61 8.51 -4.59
C VAL A 40 0.63 7.48 -5.14
N ALA A 41 0.50 7.40 -6.47
CA ALA A 41 -0.35 6.41 -7.13
C ALA A 41 0.14 4.97 -6.93
N VAL A 42 1.46 4.74 -7.00
CA VAL A 42 2.07 3.42 -6.72
C VAL A 42 1.78 2.97 -5.28
N VAL A 43 2.01 3.85 -4.30
CA VAL A 43 1.76 3.56 -2.88
C VAL A 43 0.27 3.35 -2.63
N ALA A 44 -0.61 4.14 -3.24
CA ALA A 44 -2.05 3.94 -3.14
C ALA A 44 -2.48 2.57 -3.72
N GLY A 45 -1.90 2.16 -4.86
CA GLY A 45 -2.12 0.83 -5.43
C GLY A 45 -1.65 -0.30 -4.53
N LEU A 46 -0.46 -0.15 -3.93
CA LEU A 46 0.08 -1.11 -2.97
C LEU A 46 -0.84 -1.26 -1.75
N LEU A 47 -1.29 -0.14 -1.17
CA LEU A 47 -2.18 -0.16 -0.01
C LEU A 47 -3.55 -0.78 -0.33
N ARG A 48 -4.07 -0.59 -1.55
CA ARG A 48 -5.30 -1.25 -2.03
C ARG A 48 -5.12 -2.76 -2.10
N ALA A 49 -4.03 -3.23 -2.72
CA ALA A 49 -3.73 -4.65 -2.78
C ALA A 49 -3.59 -5.27 -1.37
N MET A 50 -2.93 -4.57 -0.43
CA MET A 50 -2.87 -5.05 0.96
C MET A 50 -4.26 -5.11 1.61
N ALA A 51 -5.11 -4.10 1.39
CA ALA A 51 -6.47 -4.11 1.92
C ALA A 51 -7.27 -5.31 1.38
N ASP A 52 -7.14 -5.63 0.09
CA ASP A 52 -7.78 -6.78 -0.55
C ASP A 52 -7.26 -8.13 -0.01
N ASP A 53 -5.94 -8.25 0.19
CA ASP A 53 -5.30 -9.46 0.74
C ASP A 53 -5.74 -9.74 2.18
N TYR A 54 -5.95 -8.67 2.97
CA TYR A 54 -6.39 -8.77 4.36
C TYR A 54 -7.91 -8.69 4.55
N GLY A 55 -8.69 -8.51 3.48
CA GLY A 55 -10.15 -8.38 3.56
C GLY A 55 -10.61 -7.15 4.35
N ALA A 56 -9.83 -6.06 4.32
CA ALA A 56 -10.11 -4.83 5.04
C ALA A 56 -10.89 -3.82 4.18
N LEU A 57 -11.96 -3.26 4.72
CA LEU A 57 -12.66 -2.15 4.07
C LEU A 57 -11.89 -0.84 4.31
N ALA A 58 -11.14 -0.41 3.31
CA ALA A 58 -10.33 0.81 3.37
C ALA A 58 -10.74 1.82 2.29
N LEU A 59 -10.92 3.08 2.68
CA LEU A 59 -10.95 4.21 1.75
C LEU A 59 -9.52 4.72 1.56
N ILE A 60 -9.05 4.77 0.30
CA ILE A 60 -7.69 5.17 -0.05
C ILE A 60 -7.76 6.32 -1.06
N GLU A 61 -7.35 7.50 -0.61
CA GLU A 61 -7.40 8.76 -1.36
C GLU A 61 -6.00 9.30 -1.59
N MET A 62 -5.78 9.89 -2.76
CA MET A 62 -4.48 10.41 -3.19
C MET A 62 -4.54 11.93 -3.20
N GLU A 63 -3.52 12.54 -2.63
CA GLU A 63 -3.25 13.97 -2.67
C GLU A 63 -1.85 14.14 -3.23
N GLU A 64 -1.76 14.59 -4.48
CA GLU A 64 -0.47 14.84 -5.13
C GLU A 64 0.22 16.05 -4.50
N ALA A 65 1.54 16.02 -4.48
CA ALA A 65 2.33 17.10 -3.92
C ALA A 65 2.45 18.26 -4.90
N GLY A 66 2.34 19.49 -4.38
CA GLY A 66 2.87 20.67 -5.06
C GLY A 66 4.41 20.67 -5.09
N TYR A 67 5.01 21.61 -5.83
CA TYR A 67 6.47 21.71 -5.98
C TYR A 67 7.18 21.77 -4.62
N GLY A 68 8.02 20.78 -4.32
CA GLY A 68 8.79 20.68 -3.08
C GLY A 68 8.04 20.19 -1.84
N ALA A 69 6.78 19.77 -1.97
CA ALA A 69 6.02 19.12 -0.91
C ALA A 69 6.06 17.59 -1.03
N ALA A 70 5.71 16.88 0.03
CA ALA A 70 5.47 15.43 -0.02
C ALA A 70 4.03 15.16 -0.48
N GLY A 71 3.84 14.14 -1.32
CA GLY A 71 2.51 13.66 -1.65
C GLY A 71 1.91 12.91 -0.47
N ILE A 72 0.58 12.80 -0.40
CA ILE A 72 -0.10 12.15 0.72
C ILE A 72 -1.06 11.09 0.18
N VAL A 73 -1.02 9.89 0.78
CA VAL A 73 -2.08 8.90 0.65
C VAL A 73 -2.85 8.87 1.97
N HIS A 74 -4.12 9.26 1.94
CA HIS A 74 -5.01 9.15 3.10
C HIS A 74 -5.63 7.75 3.12
N VAL A 75 -5.62 7.11 4.29
CA VAL A 75 -6.20 5.79 4.48
C VAL A 75 -7.21 5.86 5.62
N THR A 76 -8.45 5.46 5.36
CA THR A 76 -9.47 5.29 6.40
C THR A 76 -9.89 3.84 6.45
N LEU A 77 -9.61 3.16 7.56
CA LEU A 77 -10.08 1.81 7.83
C LEU A 77 -11.46 1.88 8.48
N HIS A 78 -12.46 1.36 7.78
CA HIS A 78 -13.79 1.16 8.35
C HIS A 78 -13.79 -0.16 9.11
N ASP A 79 -14.02 -0.07 10.43
CA ASP A 79 -14.15 -1.15 11.42
C ASP A 79 -13.59 -2.53 10.98
N ALA A 80 -12.40 -2.87 11.49
CA ALA A 80 -11.61 -4.06 11.15
C ALA A 80 -12.31 -5.43 11.40
N ARG A 81 -13.58 -5.42 11.82
CA ARG A 81 -14.43 -6.60 12.04
C ARG A 81 -15.02 -7.20 10.75
N PHE A 82 -14.78 -6.59 9.59
CA PHE A 82 -15.14 -7.17 8.28
C PHE A 82 -14.12 -8.18 7.73
N ALA A 83 -13.00 -8.40 8.42
CA ALA A 83 -11.97 -9.34 7.99
C ALA A 83 -12.36 -10.80 8.30
N GLU A 84 -13.29 -11.39 7.54
CA GLU A 84 -13.20 -12.82 7.22
C GLU A 84 -12.10 -12.98 6.16
N GLY A 85 -10.85 -12.95 6.60
CA GLY A 85 -9.72 -13.26 5.74
C GLY A 85 -9.92 -14.63 5.11
N ARG A 86 -9.94 -14.70 3.77
CA ARG A 86 -9.98 -15.98 3.05
C ARG A 86 -8.85 -16.85 3.62
N ARG A 87 -9.21 -18.04 4.12
CA ARG A 87 -8.20 -19.05 4.51
C ARG A 87 -7.33 -19.31 3.29
N PHE A 88 -6.12 -18.78 3.33
CA PHE A 88 -5.06 -19.14 2.43
C PHE A 88 -4.69 -20.61 2.70
N ASP A 89 -5.08 -21.50 1.80
CA ASP A 89 -4.70 -22.91 1.83
C ASP A 89 -3.70 -23.16 0.70
N LEU A 90 -2.43 -23.37 1.08
CA LEU A 90 -1.31 -23.65 0.18
C LEU A 90 -1.26 -25.12 -0.27
N THR A 91 -2.30 -25.92 -0.03
CA THR A 91 -2.24 -27.38 -0.20
C THR A 91 -3.32 -28.02 -1.05
N GLN A 92 -4.02 -27.31 -1.95
CA GLN A 92 -4.84 -27.98 -2.96
C GLN A 92 -4.04 -28.24 -4.25
N PRO A 93 -3.49 -29.45 -4.46
CA PRO A 93 -3.16 -29.88 -5.82
C PRO A 93 -4.47 -29.99 -6.61
N ALA A 94 -4.48 -29.42 -7.81
CA ALA A 94 -5.56 -29.61 -8.76
C ALA A 94 -5.75 -31.12 -8.99
N ALA A 95 -6.91 -31.64 -8.59
CA ALA A 95 -7.30 -32.99 -8.95
C ALA A 95 -7.51 -33.02 -10.46
N VAL A 96 -6.57 -33.64 -11.17
CA VAL A 96 -6.70 -33.99 -12.57
C VAL A 96 -7.65 -35.19 -12.63
N HIS A 97 -8.80 -35.01 -13.27
CA HIS A 97 -9.58 -36.12 -13.80
C HIS A 97 -9.19 -36.35 -15.26
#